data_AF-A0A2K5KHF7-F1
#
_entry.id   AF-A0A2K5KHF7-F1
#
_cell.length_a   1.000
_cell.length_b   1.000
_cell.length_c   1.000
_cell.angle_alpha   90.00
_cell.angle_beta   90.00
_cell.angle_gamma   90.00
#
_symmetry.space_group_name_H-M   'P 1'
#
loop_
_entity.id
_entity.type
_entity.pdbx_description
1 polymer ?
#
loop_
_entity_poly.entity_id
_entity_poly.type
_entity_poly.pdbx_seq_one_letter_code
_entity_poly.pdbx_strand_id
1 'polypeptide(L)'
;MATGLQVPLPQLATGLLLLLSVLPWTESGKVLVVPTDGSHWLSMREAVRELHAKGHQAVVLTPEVNMHIKEENFFTLTTYAIPWTQDEFDRLVLGHTQWFFETEHLLKRYSRSMAIMNNMSLVIHRSCVELLHNEALIRHLNATSFDVVLTDPFYLCGAVLAKYLSIPAVFFLRNVPCDLDFKGTQCPNPYSYIPKFLTTNSDHMTFLQRVKNMLYPLALSYICHAVSAPYASLASELFEREVSVVDLLSHASVWLFRGDFVMDYPRPIMPNMVFIGGINCANRKPLSREFEAYINASGEHGIVVFSLGSMVAEIPEKKAMAIADALGKIPQTVLWRYTGTPPSNLANNTILVKWLPQNDLLGHPMTRAFITHAGSHGIYEGICNGVPMVMMPLFGDQMDNAKRMETKGAGVTLNVLEMTSEDLENALKAVINDKSYKENIMHLSSLHKDRPVEPLDLAVFWVEFVMRHKGAPHLRPAAHDLTWYQYHSLDVIGFLLAIVLTVAFIAFKCCAYGYRKCFGKKGRVKKAHKSKTH
;
A
#
# COMPACT_ATOMS: atom_id res chain seq x y z
N MET A 1 51.45 33.20 37.92
CA MET A 1 50.25 34.02 38.12
C MET A 1 49.31 33.75 36.96
N ALA A 2 48.23 33.00 37.19
CA ALA A 2 47.26 32.67 36.15
C ALA A 2 46.31 33.86 35.99
N THR A 3 46.37 34.53 34.84
CA THR A 3 45.42 35.57 34.45
C THR A 3 44.10 34.90 34.05
N GLY A 4 43.19 34.74 35.02
CA GLY A 4 41.84 34.30 34.74
C GLY A 4 41.08 35.39 33.97
N LEU A 5 40.60 35.06 32.76
CA LEU A 5 39.64 35.90 32.05
C LEU A 5 38.36 35.98 32.88
N GLN A 6 38.16 37.09 33.59
CA GLN A 6 36.86 37.42 34.19
C GLN A 6 35.97 38.00 33.10
N VAL A 7 35.17 37.16 32.44
CA VAL A 7 34.11 37.65 31.56
C VAL A 7 32.94 38.10 32.46
N PRO A 8 32.48 39.36 32.35
CA PRO A 8 31.32 39.85 33.08
C PRO A 8 30.09 38.98 32.79
N LEU A 9 29.36 38.57 33.83
CA LEU A 9 28.12 37.81 33.75
C LEU A 9 27.11 38.34 32.68
N PRO A 10 26.95 39.67 32.48
CA PRO A 10 26.07 40.22 31.45
C PRO A 10 26.52 39.87 30.02
N GLN A 11 27.83 39.80 29.76
CA GLN A 11 28.40 39.48 28.44
C GLN A 11 28.25 37.99 28.12
N LEU A 12 28.38 37.12 29.13
CA LEU A 12 28.04 35.70 29.01
C LEU A 12 26.55 35.50 28.71
N ALA A 13 25.67 36.24 29.39
CA ALA A 13 24.23 36.17 29.16
C ALA A 13 23.82 36.67 27.78
N THR A 14 24.40 37.78 27.30
CA THR A 14 24.15 38.28 25.92
C THR A 14 24.71 37.33 24.87
N GLY A 15 25.88 36.74 25.09
CA GLY A 15 26.43 35.69 24.22
C GLY A 15 25.54 34.44 24.15
N LEU A 16 24.97 34.01 25.28
CA LEU A 16 24.04 32.88 25.34
C LEU A 16 22.70 33.19 24.63
N LEU A 17 22.17 34.39 24.81
CA LEU A 17 20.95 34.87 24.13
C LEU A 17 21.13 34.96 22.61
N LEU A 18 22.30 35.46 22.17
CA LEU A 18 22.66 35.47 20.75
C LEU A 18 22.77 34.03 20.22
N LEU A 19 23.46 33.13 20.92
CA LEU A 19 23.54 31.71 20.55
C LEU A 19 22.15 31.04 20.46
N LEU A 20 21.25 31.31 21.41
CA LEU A 20 19.86 30.82 21.39
C LEU A 20 19.03 31.40 20.24
N SER A 21 19.36 32.60 19.75
CA SER A 21 18.69 33.21 18.59
C SER A 21 19.20 32.71 17.24
N VAL A 22 20.41 32.12 17.18
CA VAL A 22 20.97 31.52 15.95
C VAL A 22 20.70 30.01 15.86
N LEU A 23 20.34 29.37 16.98
CA LEU A 23 19.91 27.98 16.96
C LEU A 23 18.56 27.88 16.22
N PRO A 24 18.42 26.99 15.21
CA PRO A 24 17.13 26.74 14.60
C PRO A 24 16.17 26.31 15.70
N TRP A 25 15.07 27.04 15.85
CA TRP A 25 14.00 26.67 16.77
C TRP A 25 13.48 25.32 16.29
N THR A 26 13.75 24.25 17.04
CA THR A 26 13.16 22.94 16.75
C THR A 26 11.68 23.06 17.07
N GLU A 27 10.85 23.35 16.07
CA GLU A 27 9.40 23.33 16.23
C GLU A 27 8.95 21.87 16.44
N SER A 28 8.80 21.49 17.71
CA SER A 28 8.17 20.24 18.12
C SER A 28 6.69 20.30 17.77
N GLY A 29 6.32 19.90 16.56
CA GLY A 29 4.91 19.76 16.22
C GLY A 29 4.26 18.48 16.76
N LYS A 30 2.93 18.48 16.79
CA LYS A 30 2.08 17.42 17.34
C LYS A 30 1.44 16.60 16.23
N VAL A 31 1.69 15.30 16.24
CA VAL A 31 1.22 14.35 15.23
C VAL A 31 0.12 13.48 15.82
N LEU A 32 -1.07 13.52 15.22
CA LEU A 32 -2.13 12.55 15.51
C LEU A 32 -1.96 11.35 14.60
N VAL A 33 -1.73 10.17 15.18
CA VAL A 33 -1.50 8.93 14.43
C VAL A 33 -2.74 8.05 14.51
N VAL A 34 -3.34 7.76 13.36
CA VAL A 34 -4.48 6.84 13.25
C VAL A 34 -4.08 5.67 12.36
N PRO A 35 -3.45 4.63 12.92
CA PRO A 35 -2.90 3.53 12.14
C PRO A 35 -3.98 2.53 11.73
N THR A 36 -3.63 1.71 10.73
CA THR A 36 -4.21 0.38 10.58
C THR A 36 -3.30 -0.62 11.31
N ASP A 37 -3.88 -1.52 12.11
CA ASP A 37 -3.13 -2.51 12.89
C ASP A 37 -2.52 -3.63 12.01
N GLY A 38 -1.91 -4.64 12.63
CA GLY A 38 -1.27 -5.73 11.93
C GLY A 38 0.05 -5.27 11.29
N SER A 39 0.29 -5.72 10.06
CA SER A 39 1.55 -5.39 9.36
C SER A 39 1.66 -3.91 9.00
N HIS A 40 0.53 -3.19 8.84
CA HIS A 40 0.51 -1.77 8.48
C HIS A 40 1.12 -0.91 9.59
N TRP A 41 0.77 -1.20 10.85
CA TRP A 41 1.33 -0.54 12.02
C TRP A 41 2.85 -0.72 12.12
N LEU A 42 3.39 -1.91 11.83
CA LEU A 42 4.81 -2.20 12.02
C LEU A 42 5.73 -1.21 11.29
N SER A 43 5.36 -0.77 10.09
CA SER A 43 6.15 0.22 9.32
C SER A 43 5.83 1.65 9.70
N MET A 44 4.58 1.96 10.04
CA MET A 44 4.20 3.30 10.51
C MET A 44 4.86 3.61 11.86
N ARG A 45 4.96 2.63 12.75
CA ARG A 45 5.66 2.70 14.05
C ARG A 45 7.10 3.19 13.90
N GLU A 46 7.80 2.78 12.85
CA GLU A 46 9.18 3.23 12.58
C GLU A 46 9.21 4.71 12.19
N ALA A 47 8.26 5.17 11.36
CA ALA A 47 8.10 6.61 11.06
C ALA A 47 7.74 7.43 12.31
N VAL A 48 6.88 6.90 13.19
CA VAL A 48 6.54 7.54 14.47
C VAL A 48 7.76 7.63 15.39
N ARG A 49 8.59 6.58 15.44
CA ARG A 49 9.83 6.60 16.22
C ARG A 49 10.81 7.64 15.69
N GLU A 50 10.97 7.74 14.38
CA GLU A 50 11.87 8.74 13.78
C GLU A 50 11.34 10.17 14.00
N LEU A 51 10.02 10.40 13.88
CA LEU A 51 9.40 11.68 14.24
C LEU A 51 9.70 12.05 15.70
N HIS A 52 9.61 11.09 16.63
CA HIS A 52 9.96 11.31 18.02
C HIS A 52 11.46 11.62 18.21
N ALA A 53 12.34 10.91 17.50
CA ALA A 53 13.78 11.17 17.53
C ALA A 53 14.12 12.59 17.04
N LYS A 54 13.30 13.16 16.15
CA LYS A 54 13.39 14.57 15.70
C LYS A 54 12.66 15.57 16.59
N GLY A 55 12.13 15.12 17.73
CA GLY A 55 11.53 15.97 18.76
C GLY A 55 10.03 16.19 18.64
N HIS A 56 9.33 15.49 17.74
CA HIS A 56 7.89 15.60 17.61
C HIS A 56 7.14 14.80 18.68
N GLN A 57 5.94 15.27 19.04
CA GLN A 57 5.05 14.57 19.95
C GLN A 57 3.99 13.82 19.16
N ALA A 58 3.93 12.50 19.32
CA ALA A 58 2.93 11.67 18.66
C ALA A 58 1.89 11.14 19.65
N VAL A 59 0.61 11.19 19.26
CA VAL A 59 -0.49 10.51 19.95
C VAL A 59 -1.03 9.44 19.02
N VAL A 60 -0.94 8.18 19.42
CA VAL A 60 -1.45 7.03 18.65
C VAL A 60 -2.84 6.67 19.16
N LEU A 61 -3.84 6.74 18.28
CA LEU A 61 -5.21 6.33 18.56
C LEU A 61 -5.45 4.89 18.12
N THR A 62 -5.95 4.05 19.01
CA THR A 62 -6.29 2.65 18.71
C THR A 62 -7.47 2.18 19.57
N PRO A 63 -8.26 1.20 19.11
CA PRO A 63 -9.16 0.49 20.03
C PRO A 63 -8.38 -0.22 21.15
N GLU A 64 -9.04 -0.41 22.30
CA GLU A 64 -8.49 -1.15 23.45
C GLU A 64 -8.09 -2.59 23.10
N VAL A 65 -8.84 -3.24 22.21
CA VAL A 65 -8.48 -4.55 21.64
C VAL A 65 -7.77 -4.35 20.30
N ASN A 66 -6.59 -4.95 20.18
CA ASN A 66 -5.70 -4.76 19.05
C ASN A 66 -4.72 -5.93 18.90
N MET A 67 -4.06 -6.02 17.75
CA MET A 67 -3.09 -7.06 17.40
C MET A 67 -1.68 -6.71 17.92
N HIS A 68 -1.14 -5.54 17.55
CA HIS A 68 0.28 -5.24 17.72
C HIS A 68 0.57 -3.87 18.31
N ILE A 69 -0.44 -3.03 18.54
CA ILE A 69 -0.24 -1.66 19.06
C ILE A 69 -0.18 -1.70 20.58
N LYS A 70 1.01 -1.50 21.14
CA LYS A 70 1.28 -1.48 22.58
C LYS A 70 1.95 -0.17 22.97
N GLU A 71 1.86 0.20 24.25
CA GLU A 71 2.47 1.42 24.78
C GLU A 71 4.00 1.36 24.67
N GLU A 72 4.61 2.45 24.25
CA GLU A 72 6.06 2.60 24.12
C GLU A 72 6.48 4.01 24.55
N ASN A 73 7.76 4.18 24.84
CA ASN A 73 8.30 5.43 25.40
C ASN A 73 8.39 6.61 24.40
N PHE A 74 8.13 6.39 23.11
CA PHE A 74 8.29 7.40 22.06
C PHE A 74 6.96 7.95 21.50
N PHE A 75 5.81 7.55 22.04
CA PHE A 75 4.51 8.15 21.75
C PHE A 75 3.54 7.98 22.91
N THR A 76 2.49 8.80 22.96
CA THR A 76 1.39 8.60 23.90
C THR A 76 0.33 7.72 23.26
N LEU A 77 -0.03 6.62 23.91
CA LEU A 77 -1.11 5.75 23.47
C LEU A 77 -2.45 6.27 24.02
N THR A 78 -3.45 6.46 23.16
CA THR A 78 -4.82 6.79 23.56
C THR A 78 -5.77 5.74 23.03
N THR A 79 -6.44 5.05 23.95
CA THR A 79 -7.36 3.96 23.61
C THR A 79 -8.82 4.40 23.71
N TYR A 80 -9.69 3.73 22.95
CA TYR A 80 -11.13 3.87 23.08
C TYR A 80 -11.82 2.50 23.09
N ALA A 81 -12.91 2.42 23.85
CA ALA A 81 -13.67 1.19 24.01
C ALA A 81 -14.41 0.81 22.72
N ILE A 82 -14.51 -0.49 22.46
CA ILE A 82 -15.30 -1.08 21.38
C ILE A 82 -16.08 -2.29 21.91
N PRO A 83 -17.17 -2.75 21.25
CA PRO A 83 -18.06 -3.76 21.82
C PRO A 83 -17.53 -5.21 21.76
N TRP A 84 -16.24 -5.41 21.50
CA TRP A 84 -15.63 -6.74 21.38
C TRP A 84 -14.58 -6.96 22.45
N THR A 85 -14.54 -8.19 22.96
CA THR A 85 -13.41 -8.71 23.74
C THR A 85 -12.21 -9.05 22.83
N GLN A 86 -11.02 -9.18 23.42
CA GLN A 86 -9.82 -9.57 22.66
C GLN A 86 -10.00 -10.93 21.97
N ASP A 87 -10.60 -11.92 22.64
CA ASP A 87 -10.83 -13.26 22.06
C ASP A 87 -11.81 -13.21 20.88
N GLU A 88 -12.86 -12.39 20.94
CA GLU A 88 -13.80 -12.21 19.84
C GLU A 88 -13.14 -11.50 18.66
N PHE A 89 -12.34 -10.47 18.93
CA PHE A 89 -11.56 -9.78 17.92
C PHE A 89 -10.58 -10.75 17.22
N ASP A 90 -9.81 -11.51 17.98
CA ASP A 90 -8.86 -12.49 17.45
C ASP A 90 -9.58 -13.57 16.63
N ARG A 91 -10.75 -14.06 17.07
CA ARG A 91 -11.55 -15.01 16.29
C ARG A 91 -12.06 -14.43 14.97
N LEU A 92 -12.53 -13.18 14.97
CA LEU A 92 -13.10 -12.51 13.78
C LEU A 92 -12.03 -12.08 12.77
N VAL A 93 -10.84 -11.69 13.26
CA VAL A 93 -9.76 -11.13 12.42
C VAL A 93 -8.69 -12.18 12.08
N LEU A 94 -8.33 -13.06 13.03
CA LEU A 94 -7.22 -14.02 12.90
C LEU A 94 -7.67 -15.47 12.81
N GLY A 95 -8.88 -15.80 13.27
CA GLY A 95 -9.41 -17.17 13.33
C GLY A 95 -9.64 -17.87 11.98
N HIS A 96 -9.33 -17.22 10.87
CA HIS A 96 -9.60 -17.73 9.51
C HIS A 96 -8.33 -18.07 8.70
N THR A 97 -7.15 -18.01 9.31
CA THR A 97 -5.86 -18.20 8.61
C THR A 97 -5.64 -19.63 8.08
N GLN A 98 -6.18 -20.64 8.76
CA GLN A 98 -6.07 -22.04 8.34
C GLN A 98 -6.71 -22.31 6.96
N TRP A 99 -7.75 -21.55 6.60
CA TRP A 99 -8.46 -21.72 5.33
C TRP A 99 -7.60 -21.38 4.10
N PHE A 100 -6.53 -20.58 4.23
CA PHE A 100 -5.60 -20.35 3.12
C PHE A 100 -4.93 -21.63 2.61
N PHE A 101 -5.00 -22.72 3.39
CA PHE A 101 -4.40 -24.01 3.10
C PHE A 101 -5.43 -25.09 2.73
N GLU A 102 -6.72 -24.73 2.62
CA GLU A 102 -7.81 -25.65 2.25
C GLU A 102 -8.08 -25.59 0.74
N THR A 103 -8.12 -26.76 0.09
CA THR A 103 -8.61 -26.86 -1.30
C THR A 103 -10.13 -26.88 -1.31
N GLU A 104 -10.74 -25.82 -1.83
CA GLU A 104 -12.19 -25.70 -1.99
C GLU A 104 -12.58 -25.36 -3.43
N HIS A 105 -13.82 -25.69 -3.81
CA HIS A 105 -14.39 -25.24 -5.07
C HIS A 105 -14.41 -23.70 -5.15
N LEU A 106 -14.11 -23.16 -6.33
CA LEU A 106 -13.84 -21.74 -6.55
C LEU A 106 -14.96 -20.81 -6.05
N LEU A 107 -16.23 -21.20 -6.24
CA LEU A 107 -17.38 -20.44 -5.74
C LEU A 107 -17.49 -20.43 -4.20
N LYS A 108 -17.18 -21.56 -3.54
CA LYS A 108 -17.18 -21.67 -2.08
C LYS A 108 -16.03 -20.86 -1.49
N ARG A 109 -14.86 -20.92 -2.12
CA ARG A 109 -13.71 -20.08 -1.79
C ARG A 109 -14.07 -18.60 -1.89
N TYR A 110 -14.71 -18.19 -2.98
CA TYR A 110 -15.15 -16.82 -3.18
C TYR A 110 -16.17 -16.37 -2.12
N SER A 111 -17.25 -17.14 -1.89
CA SER A 111 -18.28 -16.77 -0.91
C SER A 111 -17.73 -16.65 0.52
N ARG A 112 -16.84 -17.57 0.91
CA ARG A 112 -16.17 -17.54 2.22
C ARG A 112 -15.21 -16.36 2.35
N SER A 113 -14.43 -16.05 1.30
CA SER A 113 -13.57 -14.85 1.26
C SER A 113 -14.39 -13.58 1.47
N MET A 114 -15.53 -13.49 0.80
CA MET A 114 -16.46 -12.36 0.92
C MET A 114 -17.02 -12.23 2.34
N ALA A 115 -17.41 -13.34 2.97
CA ALA A 115 -17.90 -13.32 4.35
C ALA A 115 -16.83 -12.83 5.34
N ILE A 116 -15.58 -13.29 5.20
CA ILE A 116 -14.45 -12.87 6.06
C ILE A 116 -14.17 -11.37 5.88
N MET A 117 -14.06 -10.91 4.63
CA MET A 117 -13.84 -9.48 4.35
C MET A 117 -14.97 -8.62 4.91
N ASN A 118 -16.23 -9.08 4.80
CA ASN A 118 -17.37 -8.36 5.35
C ASN A 118 -17.31 -8.30 6.89
N ASN A 119 -17.04 -9.41 7.58
CA ASN A 119 -16.90 -9.43 9.03
C ASN A 119 -15.78 -8.50 9.52
N MET A 120 -14.61 -8.57 8.89
CA MET A 120 -13.48 -7.68 9.21
C MET A 120 -13.84 -6.21 8.95
N SER A 121 -14.49 -5.92 7.82
CA SER A 121 -14.97 -4.57 7.49
C SER A 121 -15.97 -4.05 8.52
N LEU A 122 -16.88 -4.89 9.00
CA LEU A 122 -17.88 -4.52 10.00
C LEU A 122 -17.23 -4.18 11.36
N VAL A 123 -16.28 -5.01 11.81
CA VAL A 123 -15.55 -4.75 13.07
C VAL A 123 -14.82 -3.40 13.01
N ILE A 124 -14.13 -3.14 11.90
CA ILE A 124 -13.29 -1.94 11.76
C ILE A 124 -14.15 -0.69 11.52
N HIS A 125 -15.22 -0.81 10.73
CA HIS A 125 -16.18 0.29 10.57
C HIS A 125 -16.85 0.63 11.90
N ARG A 126 -17.28 -0.37 12.67
CA ARG A 126 -17.90 -0.13 13.97
C ARG A 126 -16.91 0.49 14.95
N SER A 127 -15.66 0.04 14.98
CA SER A 127 -14.60 0.70 15.76
C SER A 127 -14.49 2.20 15.40
N CYS A 128 -14.60 2.53 14.11
CA CYS A 128 -14.62 3.93 13.68
C CYS A 128 -15.84 4.72 14.18
N VAL A 129 -17.02 4.10 14.19
CA VAL A 129 -18.24 4.71 14.75
C VAL A 129 -18.06 5.00 16.24
N GLU A 130 -17.54 4.04 17.02
CA GLU A 130 -17.30 4.25 18.46
C GLU A 130 -16.27 5.38 18.72
N LEU A 131 -15.23 5.49 17.89
CA LEU A 131 -14.26 6.59 17.96
C LEU A 131 -14.92 7.95 17.66
N LEU A 132 -15.65 8.07 16.55
CA LEU A 132 -16.19 9.33 16.07
C LEU A 132 -17.41 9.82 16.88
N HIS A 133 -18.16 8.91 17.51
CA HIS A 133 -19.25 9.25 18.42
C HIS A 133 -18.82 9.45 19.87
N ASN A 134 -17.54 9.21 20.21
CA ASN A 134 -17.01 9.53 21.52
C ASN A 134 -16.75 11.05 21.64
N GLU A 135 -17.80 11.80 21.99
CA GLU A 135 -17.73 13.27 22.08
C GLU A 135 -16.62 13.77 23.02
N ALA A 136 -16.38 13.08 24.14
CA ALA A 136 -15.36 13.48 25.10
C ALA A 136 -13.96 13.37 24.50
N LEU A 137 -13.69 12.25 23.80
CA LEU A 137 -12.43 12.04 23.10
C LEU A 137 -12.28 13.03 21.94
N ILE A 138 -13.31 13.20 21.10
CA ILE A 138 -13.30 14.17 20.01
C ILE A 138 -13.02 15.60 20.51
N ARG A 139 -13.68 16.03 21.60
CA ARG A 139 -13.42 17.33 22.24
C ARG A 139 -11.98 17.44 22.72
N HIS A 140 -11.43 16.38 23.32
CA HIS A 140 -10.03 16.35 23.76
C HIS A 140 -9.05 16.43 22.59
N LEU A 141 -9.29 15.69 21.50
CA LEU A 141 -8.47 15.71 20.29
C LEU A 141 -8.45 17.10 19.65
N ASN A 142 -9.63 17.73 19.54
CA ASN A 142 -9.75 19.08 19.01
C ASN A 142 -9.01 20.11 19.89
N ALA A 143 -9.15 20.03 21.22
CA ALA A 143 -8.47 20.91 22.16
C ALA A 143 -6.93 20.77 22.14
N THR A 144 -6.42 19.59 21.77
CA THR A 144 -4.97 19.31 21.74
C THR A 144 -4.23 20.07 20.63
N SER A 145 -4.96 20.50 19.59
CA SER A 145 -4.45 21.26 18.43
C SER A 145 -3.29 20.57 17.72
N PHE A 146 -3.57 19.43 17.08
CA PHE A 146 -2.58 18.69 16.28
C PHE A 146 -2.26 19.42 14.97
N ASP A 147 -1.00 19.31 14.52
CA ASP A 147 -0.52 19.95 13.30
C ASP A 147 -0.79 19.11 12.04
N VAL A 148 -0.84 17.79 12.20
CA VAL A 148 -1.02 16.84 11.10
C VAL A 148 -1.63 15.53 11.60
N VAL A 149 -2.43 14.88 10.76
CA VAL A 149 -2.83 13.49 10.94
C VAL A 149 -1.97 12.59 10.06
N LEU A 150 -1.25 11.64 10.65
CA LEU A 150 -0.59 10.55 9.94
C LEU A 150 -1.49 9.30 10.02
N THR A 151 -2.01 8.83 8.89
CA THR A 151 -2.96 7.71 8.89
C THR A 151 -2.78 6.78 7.70
N ASP A 152 -3.11 5.50 7.88
CA ASP A 152 -3.20 4.55 6.78
C ASP A 152 -4.66 4.52 6.27
N PRO A 153 -4.94 5.05 5.07
CA PRO A 153 -6.30 5.13 4.51
C PRO A 153 -6.82 3.79 3.98
N PHE A 154 -6.14 2.66 4.19
CA PHE A 154 -6.68 1.34 3.86
C PHE A 154 -8.05 1.12 4.52
N TYR A 155 -8.22 1.64 5.74
CA TYR A 155 -9.52 1.92 6.33
C TYR A 155 -9.71 3.43 6.45
N LEU A 156 -10.90 3.91 6.08
CA LEU A 156 -11.12 5.35 5.88
C LEU A 156 -11.30 6.14 7.19
N CYS A 157 -11.20 5.50 8.37
CA CYS A 157 -11.50 6.15 9.63
C CYS A 157 -10.62 7.36 9.92
N GLY A 158 -9.30 7.21 9.75
CA GLY A 158 -8.38 8.34 9.96
C GLY A 158 -8.57 9.45 8.93
N ALA A 159 -8.99 9.12 7.70
CA ALA A 159 -9.36 10.12 6.69
C ALA A 159 -10.63 10.89 7.08
N VAL A 160 -11.65 10.19 7.62
CA VAL A 160 -12.87 10.82 8.16
C VAL A 160 -12.51 11.73 9.33
N LEU A 161 -11.75 11.23 10.31
CA LEU A 161 -11.34 11.98 11.50
C LEU A 161 -10.53 13.22 11.13
N ALA A 162 -9.53 13.10 10.24
CA ALA A 162 -8.71 14.23 9.82
C ALA A 162 -9.55 15.33 9.16
N LYS A 163 -10.51 14.94 8.32
CA LYS A 163 -11.42 15.89 7.66
C LYS A 163 -12.41 16.50 8.65
N TYR A 164 -12.95 15.72 9.58
CA TYR A 164 -13.86 16.19 10.62
C TYR A 164 -13.20 17.25 11.52
N LEU A 165 -11.97 16.98 11.96
CA LEU A 165 -11.19 17.90 12.79
C LEU A 165 -10.54 19.04 11.97
N SER A 166 -10.69 19.04 10.64
CA SER A 166 -10.05 20.02 9.73
C SER A 166 -8.52 20.09 9.86
N ILE A 167 -7.87 18.95 10.11
CA ILE A 167 -6.42 18.83 10.23
C ILE A 167 -5.85 18.32 8.90
N PRO A 168 -4.75 18.87 8.36
CA PRO A 168 -4.06 18.34 7.19
C PRO A 168 -3.66 16.87 7.39
N ALA A 169 -3.89 16.02 6.39
CA ALA A 169 -3.59 14.59 6.49
C ALA A 169 -2.41 14.18 5.60
N VAL A 170 -1.58 13.28 6.12
CA VAL A 170 -0.58 12.51 5.39
C VAL A 170 -1.02 11.06 5.39
N PHE A 171 -1.22 10.51 4.20
CA PHE A 171 -1.65 9.12 4.04
C PHE A 171 -0.46 8.21 3.84
N PHE A 172 -0.31 7.20 4.69
CA PHE A 172 0.79 6.25 4.69
C PHE A 172 0.27 4.86 4.34
N LEU A 173 0.51 4.38 3.12
CA LEU A 173 -0.22 3.24 2.56
C LEU A 173 0.63 2.40 1.63
N ARG A 174 0.26 1.13 1.39
CA ARG A 174 0.78 0.35 0.26
C ARG A 174 -0.04 0.64 -1.01
N ASN A 175 -1.35 0.55 -0.90
CA ASN A 175 -2.35 0.90 -1.91
C ASN A 175 -3.71 1.07 -1.21
N VAL A 176 -4.70 1.63 -1.91
CA VAL A 176 -6.11 1.48 -1.55
C VAL A 176 -6.80 0.71 -2.67
N PRO A 177 -7.48 -0.44 -2.39
CA PRO A 177 -8.13 -1.23 -3.43
C PRO A 177 -9.13 -0.46 -4.31
N CYS A 178 -9.47 -1.04 -5.46
CA CYS A 178 -10.48 -0.51 -6.40
C CYS A 178 -10.17 0.89 -6.97
N ASP A 179 -8.88 1.15 -7.18
CA ASP A 179 -8.33 2.40 -7.70
C ASP A 179 -8.72 3.64 -6.86
N LEU A 180 -9.09 3.46 -5.60
CA LEU A 180 -9.53 4.55 -4.74
C LEU A 180 -8.39 5.52 -4.42
N ASP A 181 -7.15 5.04 -4.34
CA ASP A 181 -5.94 5.87 -4.26
C ASP A 181 -5.76 6.76 -5.50
N PHE A 182 -5.99 6.21 -6.70
CA PHE A 182 -5.91 6.99 -7.95
C PHE A 182 -7.07 7.98 -8.10
N LYS A 183 -8.29 7.59 -7.73
CA LYS A 183 -9.44 8.51 -7.69
C LYS A 183 -9.23 9.62 -6.65
N GLY A 184 -8.69 9.28 -5.49
CA GLY A 184 -8.39 10.21 -4.40
C GLY A 184 -7.26 11.19 -4.72
N THR A 185 -6.31 10.81 -5.58
CA THR A 185 -5.22 11.68 -6.07
C THR A 185 -5.53 12.34 -7.41
N GLN A 186 -6.61 11.94 -8.08
CA GLN A 186 -6.90 12.26 -9.49
C GLN A 186 -5.76 11.87 -10.44
N CYS A 187 -4.96 10.88 -10.07
CA CYS A 187 -3.84 10.41 -10.87
C CYS A 187 -4.30 9.48 -12.01
N PRO A 188 -3.83 9.68 -13.26
CA PRO A 188 -4.07 8.74 -14.34
C PRO A 188 -3.59 7.32 -13.99
N ASN A 189 -4.42 6.33 -14.29
CA ASN A 189 -4.15 4.93 -13.99
C ASN A 189 -4.49 4.05 -15.20
N PRO A 190 -3.59 3.94 -16.20
CA PRO A 190 -3.88 3.33 -17.49
C PRO A 190 -3.94 1.79 -17.43
N TYR A 191 -5.12 1.22 -17.65
CA TYR A 191 -5.38 -0.22 -17.61
C TYR A 191 -4.71 -1.00 -18.77
N SER A 192 -4.18 -0.32 -19.77
CA SER A 192 -3.55 -0.93 -20.94
C SER A 192 -2.21 -1.59 -20.63
N TYR A 193 -1.49 -1.12 -19.61
CA TYR A 193 -0.19 -1.65 -19.21
C TYR A 193 0.02 -1.71 -17.69
N ILE A 194 -0.86 -1.11 -16.88
CA ILE A 194 -0.78 -1.26 -15.41
C ILE A 194 -1.64 -2.44 -14.99
N PRO A 195 -1.05 -3.54 -14.49
CA PRO A 195 -1.81 -4.70 -14.02
C PRO A 195 -2.60 -4.35 -12.76
N LYS A 196 -3.83 -4.85 -12.71
CA LYS A 196 -4.78 -4.57 -11.63
C LYS A 196 -4.69 -5.60 -10.53
N PHE A 197 -5.09 -5.18 -9.34
CA PHE A 197 -5.09 -6.00 -8.14
C PHE A 197 -5.78 -7.35 -8.39
N LEU A 198 -5.12 -8.44 -7.98
CA LEU A 198 -5.52 -9.84 -8.13
C LEU A 198 -5.57 -10.37 -9.57
N THR A 199 -5.02 -9.63 -10.55
CA THR A 199 -4.95 -10.14 -11.93
C THR A 199 -3.74 -11.02 -12.19
N THR A 200 -2.70 -10.96 -11.34
CA THR A 200 -1.42 -11.69 -11.50
C THR A 200 -0.77 -11.50 -12.87
N ASN A 201 -1.02 -10.34 -13.48
CA ASN A 201 -0.43 -9.92 -14.75
C ASN A 201 0.87 -9.14 -14.52
N SER A 202 1.77 -9.15 -15.51
CA SER A 202 2.85 -8.16 -15.62
C SER A 202 2.38 -6.91 -16.37
N ASP A 203 3.26 -5.93 -16.53
CA ASP A 203 3.06 -4.76 -17.38
C ASP A 203 3.09 -5.07 -18.89
N HIS A 204 3.67 -6.21 -19.27
CA HIS A 204 3.64 -6.76 -20.63
C HIS A 204 2.49 -7.78 -20.80
N MET A 205 1.30 -7.27 -21.11
CA MET A 205 0.09 -8.08 -21.26
C MET A 205 -0.25 -8.38 -22.73
N THR A 206 -0.62 -9.64 -22.98
CA THR A 206 -1.35 -10.06 -24.19
C THR A 206 -2.75 -9.43 -24.23
N PHE A 207 -3.43 -9.52 -25.39
CA PHE A 207 -4.79 -9.01 -25.53
C PHE A 207 -5.76 -9.59 -24.49
N LEU A 208 -5.76 -10.92 -24.28
CA LEU A 208 -6.66 -11.55 -23.31
C LEU A 208 -6.30 -11.18 -21.86
N GLN A 209 -5.01 -10.98 -21.54
CA GLN A 209 -4.61 -10.45 -20.24
C GLN A 209 -5.11 -9.02 -20.05
N ARG A 210 -5.08 -8.16 -21.08
CA ARG A 210 -5.67 -6.81 -21.02
C ARG A 210 -7.20 -6.85 -20.86
N VAL A 211 -7.88 -7.80 -21.50
CA VAL A 211 -9.33 -8.01 -21.28
C VAL A 211 -9.60 -8.38 -19.83
N LYS A 212 -8.86 -9.36 -19.26
CA LYS A 212 -8.93 -9.69 -17.83
C LYS A 212 -8.66 -8.46 -16.96
N ASN A 213 -7.63 -7.68 -17.31
CA ASN A 213 -7.23 -6.48 -16.59
C ASN A 213 -8.30 -5.39 -16.58
N MET A 214 -9.11 -5.30 -17.64
CA MET A 214 -10.23 -4.37 -17.74
C MET A 214 -11.45 -4.83 -16.95
N LEU A 215 -11.77 -6.12 -16.98
CA LEU A 215 -13.00 -6.65 -16.37
C LEU A 215 -12.89 -6.90 -14.87
N TYR A 216 -11.71 -7.32 -14.39
CA TYR A 216 -11.54 -7.72 -12.99
C TYR A 216 -11.82 -6.58 -11.98
N PRO A 217 -11.37 -5.32 -12.21
CA PRO A 217 -11.70 -4.21 -11.33
C PRO A 217 -13.19 -3.88 -11.27
N LEU A 218 -13.93 -4.09 -12.37
CA LEU A 218 -15.38 -3.87 -12.40
C LEU A 218 -16.08 -4.83 -11.43
N ALA A 219 -15.64 -6.09 -11.38
CA ALA A 219 -16.16 -7.08 -10.45
C ALA A 219 -15.81 -6.72 -8.99
N LEU A 220 -14.57 -6.28 -8.73
CA LEU A 220 -14.11 -5.83 -7.41
C LEU A 220 -14.82 -4.56 -6.92
N SER A 221 -15.25 -3.68 -7.83
CA SER A 221 -15.84 -2.38 -7.46
C SER A 221 -17.06 -2.51 -6.56
N TYR A 222 -17.89 -3.55 -6.75
CA TYR A 222 -19.05 -3.78 -5.88
C TYR A 222 -18.62 -4.12 -4.45
N ILE A 223 -17.60 -4.97 -4.31
CA ILE A 223 -17.03 -5.37 -3.01
C ILE A 223 -16.47 -4.15 -2.28
N CYS A 224 -15.64 -3.36 -2.98
CA CYS A 224 -15.07 -2.15 -2.37
C CYS A 224 -16.12 -1.11 -2.03
N HIS A 225 -17.19 -0.99 -2.83
CA HIS A 225 -18.29 -0.10 -2.48
C HIS A 225 -18.96 -0.54 -1.18
N ALA A 226 -19.26 -1.83 -1.00
CA ALA A 226 -19.83 -2.34 0.24
C ALA A 226 -18.94 -2.09 1.47
N VAL A 227 -17.62 -2.14 1.31
CA VAL A 227 -16.64 -1.86 2.38
C VAL A 227 -16.48 -0.37 2.67
N SER A 228 -16.49 0.48 1.65
CA SER A 228 -16.16 1.92 1.77
C SER A 228 -17.38 2.83 1.96
N ALA A 229 -18.54 2.47 1.41
CA ALA A 229 -19.77 3.27 1.52
C ALA A 229 -20.21 3.55 2.98
N PRO A 230 -20.08 2.61 3.95
CA PRO A 230 -20.40 2.88 5.34
C PRO A 230 -19.60 4.05 5.95
N TYR A 231 -18.36 4.28 5.51
CA TYR A 231 -17.55 5.42 5.96
C TYR A 231 -18.02 6.74 5.35
N ALA A 232 -18.42 6.73 4.07
CA ALA A 232 -19.00 7.89 3.42
C ALA A 232 -20.36 8.28 4.05
N SER A 233 -21.18 7.28 4.42
CA SER A 233 -22.43 7.50 5.16
C SER A 233 -22.17 8.12 6.52
N LEU A 234 -21.24 7.57 7.30
CA LEU A 234 -20.86 8.11 8.61
C LEU A 234 -20.32 9.54 8.49
N ALA A 235 -19.46 9.80 7.50
CA ALA A 235 -18.95 11.16 7.25
C ALA A 235 -20.08 12.12 6.84
N SER A 236 -21.06 11.66 6.06
CA SER A 236 -22.18 12.50 5.63
C SER A 236 -23.09 12.88 6.81
N GLU A 237 -23.30 11.95 7.74
CA GLU A 237 -23.99 12.19 9.02
C GLU A 237 -23.22 13.22 9.85
N LEU A 238 -21.92 12.98 10.11
CA LEU A 238 -21.10 13.86 10.94
C LEU A 238 -20.92 15.27 10.36
N PHE A 239 -20.91 15.42 9.04
CA PHE A 239 -20.68 16.72 8.37
C PHE A 239 -21.98 17.39 7.94
N GLU A 240 -23.14 16.76 8.19
CA GLU A 240 -24.48 17.25 7.82
C GLU A 240 -24.60 17.62 6.32
N ARG A 241 -23.90 16.86 5.46
CA ARG A 241 -23.91 17.05 3.99
C ARG A 241 -23.52 15.78 3.28
N GLU A 242 -23.81 15.67 1.99
CA GLU A 242 -23.34 14.54 1.18
C GLU A 242 -21.80 14.56 1.07
N VAL A 243 -21.19 13.40 1.34
CA VAL A 243 -19.74 13.18 1.28
C VAL A 243 -19.48 11.86 0.58
N SER A 244 -18.69 11.90 -0.51
CA SER A 244 -18.25 10.68 -1.18
C SER A 244 -16.94 10.13 -0.57
N VAL A 245 -16.64 8.86 -0.84
CA VAL A 245 -15.34 8.25 -0.48
C VAL A 245 -14.17 9.01 -1.12
N VAL A 246 -14.34 9.50 -2.35
CA VAL A 246 -13.32 10.29 -3.05
C VAL A 246 -13.12 11.64 -2.36
N ASP A 247 -14.19 12.25 -1.82
CA ASP A 247 -14.07 13.49 -1.05
C ASP A 247 -13.27 13.29 0.23
N LEU A 248 -13.40 12.14 0.90
CA LEU A 248 -12.60 11.80 2.07
C LEU A 248 -11.13 11.62 1.70
N LEU A 249 -10.86 10.85 0.65
CA LEU A 249 -9.49 10.55 0.23
C LEU A 249 -8.77 11.76 -0.34
N SER A 250 -9.48 12.64 -1.06
CA SER A 250 -8.91 13.87 -1.61
C SER A 250 -8.52 14.91 -0.54
N HIS A 251 -8.83 14.67 0.74
CA HIS A 251 -8.38 15.54 1.84
C HIS A 251 -6.87 15.42 2.13
N ALA A 252 -6.22 14.34 1.68
CA ALA A 252 -4.79 14.16 1.89
C ALA A 252 -3.95 15.25 1.21
N SER A 253 -3.04 15.82 2.00
CA SER A 253 -2.02 16.75 1.51
C SER A 253 -0.90 16.02 0.77
N VAL A 254 -0.46 14.88 1.31
CA VAL A 254 0.60 14.02 0.73
C VAL A 254 0.24 12.55 0.92
N TRP A 255 0.57 11.74 -0.08
CA TRP A 255 0.42 10.29 -0.09
C TRP A 255 1.80 9.63 -0.08
N LEU A 256 2.15 9.00 1.03
CA LEU A 256 3.37 8.21 1.23
C LEU A 256 3.12 6.75 0.88
N PHE A 257 3.36 6.39 -0.38
CA PHE A 257 3.25 5.02 -0.88
C PHE A 257 4.44 4.17 -0.43
N ARG A 258 4.22 3.10 0.32
CA ARG A 258 5.17 2.03 0.67
C ARG A 258 5.50 1.16 -0.55
N GLY A 259 5.91 1.79 -1.64
CA GLY A 259 6.20 1.23 -2.95
C GLY A 259 7.35 1.99 -3.61
N ASP A 260 7.94 1.42 -4.64
CA ASP A 260 8.88 2.08 -5.56
C ASP A 260 8.85 1.38 -6.93
N PHE A 261 9.60 1.90 -7.90
CA PHE A 261 9.64 1.36 -9.26
C PHE A 261 10.70 0.26 -9.47
N VAL A 262 11.43 -0.13 -8.43
CA VAL A 262 12.27 -1.33 -8.46
C VAL A 262 11.40 -2.56 -8.27
N MET A 263 10.44 -2.50 -7.35
CA MET A 263 9.44 -3.54 -7.14
C MET A 263 8.24 -3.38 -8.08
N ASP A 264 7.62 -2.20 -8.13
CA ASP A 264 6.42 -1.93 -8.93
C ASP A 264 6.74 -1.55 -10.39
N TYR A 265 5.70 -1.41 -11.20
CA TYR A 265 5.81 -1.01 -12.59
C TYR A 265 5.77 0.52 -12.75
N PRO A 266 6.61 1.11 -13.62
CA PRO A 266 6.57 2.53 -13.94
C PRO A 266 5.17 2.98 -14.38
N ARG A 267 4.69 4.11 -13.86
CA ARG A 267 3.34 4.63 -14.10
C ARG A 267 3.26 6.14 -13.89
N PRO A 268 2.18 6.82 -14.33
CA PRO A 268 1.95 8.23 -14.01
C PRO A 268 1.85 8.43 -12.49
N ILE A 269 2.35 9.58 -12.02
CA ILE A 269 2.31 9.98 -10.61
C ILE A 269 1.95 11.46 -10.49
N MET A 270 1.29 11.82 -9.39
CA MET A 270 1.02 13.21 -9.05
C MET A 270 2.10 13.79 -8.12
N PRO A 271 2.32 15.12 -8.10
CA PRO A 271 3.34 15.75 -7.26
C PRO A 271 3.19 15.49 -5.76
N ASN A 272 1.98 15.20 -5.28
CA ASN A 272 1.70 14.84 -3.89
C ASN A 272 1.82 13.33 -3.59
N MET A 273 2.26 12.52 -4.56
CA MET A 273 2.50 11.09 -4.39
C MET A 273 4.00 10.82 -4.22
N VAL A 274 4.38 10.37 -3.04
CA VAL A 274 5.76 10.13 -2.64
C VAL A 274 5.96 8.64 -2.39
N PHE A 275 7.03 8.08 -2.93
CA PHE A 275 7.34 6.66 -2.88
C PHE A 275 8.40 6.40 -1.81
N ILE A 276 8.04 5.62 -0.79
CA ILE A 276 8.83 5.27 0.38
C ILE A 276 8.97 3.74 0.53
N GLY A 277 9.11 3.04 -0.60
CA GLY A 277 9.40 1.60 -0.63
C GLY A 277 10.65 1.27 0.18
N GLY A 278 10.63 0.17 0.94
CA GLY A 278 11.77 -0.24 1.77
C GLY A 278 12.03 0.63 3.00
N ILE A 279 11.00 1.27 3.57
CA ILE A 279 11.13 2.11 4.77
C ILE A 279 11.80 1.42 5.97
N ASN A 280 11.69 0.10 6.10
CA ASN A 280 12.31 -0.65 7.20
C ASN A 280 13.74 -1.11 6.90
N CYS A 281 14.26 -0.89 5.69
CA CYS A 281 15.53 -1.50 5.27
C CYS A 281 16.75 -1.03 6.06
N ALA A 282 16.77 0.24 6.46
CA ALA A 282 17.84 0.83 7.25
C ALA A 282 17.81 0.41 8.73
N ASN A 283 16.69 -0.15 9.21
CA ASN A 283 16.54 -0.57 10.60
C ASN A 283 17.21 -1.93 10.81
N ARG A 284 18.52 -1.91 11.07
CA ARG A 284 19.29 -3.10 11.42
C ARG A 284 19.77 -3.01 12.86
N LYS A 285 19.59 -4.10 13.59
CA LYS A 285 20.06 -4.29 14.96
C LYS A 285 21.02 -5.48 15.02
N PRO A 286 22.02 -5.46 15.92
CA PRO A 286 22.82 -6.63 16.18
C PRO A 286 21.93 -7.83 16.56
N LEU A 287 22.21 -9.00 15.98
CA LEU A 287 21.51 -10.23 16.34
C LEU A 287 21.80 -10.62 17.78
N SER A 288 20.83 -11.28 18.43
CA SER A 288 21.06 -11.84 19.77
C SER A 288 22.09 -12.97 19.71
N ARG A 289 22.74 -13.27 20.84
CA ARG A 289 23.68 -14.40 20.95
C ARG A 289 23.07 -15.74 20.55
N GLU A 290 21.76 -15.90 20.75
CA GLU A 290 21.01 -17.09 20.36
C GLU A 290 20.97 -17.25 18.83
N PHE A 291 20.57 -16.21 18.09
CA PHE A 291 20.55 -16.26 16.62
C PHE A 291 21.96 -16.37 16.03
N GLU A 292 22.95 -15.70 16.61
CA GLU A 292 24.36 -15.87 16.23
C GLU A 292 24.82 -17.32 16.39
N ALA A 293 24.44 -18.00 17.48
CA ALA A 293 24.78 -19.41 17.68
C ALA A 293 24.15 -20.31 16.61
N TYR A 294 22.89 -20.07 16.22
CA TYR A 294 22.23 -20.82 15.16
C TYR A 294 22.92 -20.62 13.80
N ILE A 295 23.33 -19.39 13.49
CA ILE A 295 24.01 -19.07 12.24
C ILE A 295 25.39 -19.72 12.21
N ASN A 296 26.16 -19.64 13.31
CA ASN A 296 27.48 -20.24 13.39
C ASN A 296 27.43 -21.77 13.26
N ALA A 297 26.38 -22.41 13.80
CA ALA A 297 26.16 -23.85 13.65
C ALA A 297 25.88 -24.28 12.20
N SER A 298 25.46 -23.37 11.32
CA SER A 298 25.16 -23.67 9.91
C SER A 298 26.40 -23.92 9.04
N GLY A 299 27.60 -23.61 9.55
CA GLY A 299 28.86 -23.83 8.85
C GLY A 299 28.91 -23.10 7.50
N GLU A 300 29.46 -23.75 6.48
CA GLU A 300 29.62 -23.16 5.14
C GLU A 300 28.31 -23.04 4.34
N HIS A 301 27.30 -23.84 4.69
CA HIS A 301 26.04 -23.89 3.94
C HIS A 301 25.21 -22.62 4.15
N GLY A 302 25.33 -21.99 5.33
CA GLY A 302 24.58 -20.80 5.68
C GLY A 302 23.13 -21.09 6.05
N ILE A 303 22.31 -20.03 6.07
CA ILE A 303 20.94 -20.10 6.60
C ILE A 303 19.87 -19.84 5.54
N VAL A 304 18.69 -20.39 5.79
CA VAL A 304 17.43 -20.03 5.12
C VAL A 304 16.49 -19.44 6.15
N VAL A 305 15.93 -18.28 5.86
CA VAL A 305 14.92 -17.64 6.72
C VAL A 305 13.54 -18.03 6.19
N PHE A 306 12.61 -18.43 7.05
CA PHE A 306 11.25 -18.78 6.66
C PHE A 306 10.20 -18.08 7.51
N SER A 307 9.37 -17.26 6.87
CA SER A 307 8.27 -16.51 7.50
C SER A 307 7.07 -16.32 6.57
N LEU A 308 5.86 -16.66 7.05
CA LEU A 308 4.60 -16.39 6.35
C LEU A 308 3.92 -15.08 6.77
N GLY A 309 4.69 -14.15 7.36
CA GLY A 309 4.20 -12.83 7.75
C GLY A 309 3.42 -12.81 9.05
N SER A 310 3.14 -11.62 9.58
CA SER A 310 2.66 -11.44 10.96
C SER A 310 1.35 -12.18 11.28
N MET A 311 0.45 -12.33 10.30
CA MET A 311 -0.87 -12.93 10.47
C MET A 311 -0.90 -14.46 10.43
N VAL A 312 0.08 -15.10 9.78
CA VAL A 312 0.12 -16.57 9.63
C VAL A 312 1.32 -17.10 10.40
N ALA A 313 1.09 -17.42 11.68
CA ALA A 313 2.08 -18.03 12.56
C ALA A 313 1.94 -19.56 12.64
N GLU A 314 0.81 -20.09 12.20
CA GLU A 314 0.47 -21.51 12.25
C GLU A 314 -0.12 -21.95 10.91
N ILE A 315 0.19 -23.19 10.53
CA ILE A 315 -0.31 -23.82 9.31
C ILE A 315 -0.79 -25.23 9.65
N PRO A 316 -1.76 -25.79 8.91
CA PRO A 316 -2.29 -27.13 9.19
C PRO A 316 -1.19 -28.19 9.23
N GLU A 317 -1.28 -29.12 10.17
CA GLU A 317 -0.26 -30.13 10.48
C GLU A 317 0.24 -30.85 9.22
N LYS A 318 -0.69 -31.35 8.38
CA LYS A 318 -0.32 -32.04 7.12
C LYS A 318 0.55 -31.17 6.21
N LYS A 319 0.28 -29.87 6.12
CA LYS A 319 1.08 -28.95 5.30
C LYS A 319 2.40 -28.60 6.01
N ALA A 320 2.39 -28.47 7.33
CA ALA A 320 3.59 -28.27 8.14
C ALA A 320 4.58 -29.44 7.97
N MET A 321 4.09 -30.69 8.01
CA MET A 321 4.90 -31.88 7.78
C MET A 321 5.47 -31.95 6.36
N ALA A 322 4.69 -31.59 5.34
CA ALA A 322 5.17 -31.56 3.96
C ALA A 322 6.27 -30.50 3.75
N ILE A 323 6.14 -29.34 4.40
CA ILE A 323 7.19 -28.31 4.37
C ILE A 323 8.41 -28.78 5.17
N ALA A 324 8.23 -29.33 6.37
CA ALA A 324 9.33 -29.86 7.18
C ALA A 324 10.15 -30.95 6.44
N ASP A 325 9.49 -31.81 5.67
CA ASP A 325 10.14 -32.82 4.83
C ASP A 325 11.06 -32.17 3.77
N ALA A 326 10.61 -31.10 3.11
CA ALA A 326 11.43 -30.40 2.12
C ALA A 326 12.63 -29.69 2.76
N LEU A 327 12.39 -29.04 3.90
CA LEU A 327 13.43 -28.32 4.66
C LEU A 327 14.51 -29.28 5.18
N GLY A 328 14.15 -30.51 5.55
CA GLY A 328 15.10 -31.54 5.97
C GLY A 328 16.02 -32.06 4.88
N LYS A 329 15.72 -31.79 3.60
CA LYS A 329 16.51 -32.26 2.44
C LYS A 329 17.56 -31.27 1.96
N ILE A 330 17.61 -30.07 2.53
CA ILE A 330 18.62 -29.06 2.23
C ILE A 330 19.66 -28.98 3.35
N PRO A 331 20.94 -28.69 3.02
CA PRO A 331 22.01 -28.68 4.02
C PRO A 331 22.05 -27.41 4.88
N GLN A 332 21.29 -26.36 4.52
CA GLN A 332 21.24 -25.11 5.28
C GLN A 332 20.52 -25.28 6.61
N THR A 333 20.91 -24.47 7.60
CA THR A 333 20.09 -24.27 8.80
C THR A 333 18.89 -23.40 8.46
N VAL A 334 17.69 -23.86 8.80
CA VAL A 334 16.44 -23.15 8.52
C VAL A 334 15.93 -22.51 9.81
N LEU A 335 15.75 -21.19 9.80
CA LEU A 335 15.08 -20.46 10.89
C LEU A 335 13.63 -20.19 10.49
N TRP A 336 12.70 -20.94 11.08
CA TRP A 336 11.29 -20.91 10.71
C TRP A 336 10.45 -20.25 11.82
N ARG A 337 9.80 -19.12 11.49
CA ARG A 337 8.76 -18.54 12.34
C ARG A 337 7.51 -19.44 12.34
N TYR A 338 7.26 -20.12 13.45
CA TYR A 338 6.14 -21.04 13.62
C TYR A 338 5.74 -21.15 15.09
N THR A 339 4.45 -20.99 15.41
CA THR A 339 3.92 -21.08 16.78
C THR A 339 3.05 -22.31 17.02
N GLY A 340 2.75 -23.09 15.98
CA GLY A 340 1.93 -24.29 16.08
C GLY A 340 2.69 -25.48 16.67
N THR A 341 2.02 -26.62 16.73
CA THR A 341 2.62 -27.88 17.19
C THR A 341 3.79 -28.28 16.29
N PRO A 342 5.01 -28.50 16.82
CA PRO A 342 6.17 -28.90 16.02
C PRO A 342 5.86 -30.11 15.14
N PRO A 343 6.17 -30.08 13.83
CA PRO A 343 5.97 -31.24 12.96
C PRO A 343 6.72 -32.47 13.47
N SER A 344 6.07 -33.63 13.48
CA SER A 344 6.67 -34.87 13.99
C SER A 344 7.88 -35.35 13.18
N ASN A 345 8.00 -34.92 11.93
CA ASN A 345 9.11 -35.21 11.01
C ASN A 345 10.11 -34.04 10.88
N LEU A 346 10.13 -33.09 11.82
CA LEU A 346 11.04 -31.96 11.77
C LEU A 346 12.51 -32.42 11.88
N ALA A 347 13.31 -32.08 10.88
CA ALA A 347 14.73 -32.41 10.85
C ALA A 347 15.58 -31.47 11.72
N ASN A 348 16.76 -31.95 12.17
CA ASN A 348 17.66 -31.23 13.07
C ASN A 348 18.22 -29.92 12.50
N ASN A 349 18.20 -29.73 11.18
CA ASN A 349 18.64 -28.49 10.55
C ASN A 349 17.60 -27.36 10.64
N THR A 350 16.37 -27.64 11.07
CA THR A 350 15.28 -26.66 11.13
C THR A 350 14.98 -26.27 12.58
N ILE A 351 15.03 -24.98 12.87
CA ILE A 351 14.79 -24.39 14.19
C ILE A 351 13.51 -23.57 14.13
N LEU A 352 12.55 -23.93 14.99
CA LEU A 352 11.29 -23.20 15.12
C LEU A 352 11.44 -22.06 16.12
N VAL A 353 11.02 -20.86 15.75
CA VAL A 353 11.02 -19.68 16.62
C VAL A 353 9.68 -18.97 16.59
N LYS A 354 9.29 -18.33 17.69
CA LYS A 354 8.02 -17.60 17.78
C LYS A 354 8.03 -16.28 17.00
N TRP A 355 9.19 -15.63 16.95
CA TRP A 355 9.40 -14.37 16.22
C TRP A 355 10.81 -14.30 15.66
N LEU A 356 10.95 -13.76 14.45
CA LEU A 356 12.24 -13.58 13.78
C LEU A 356 12.64 -12.10 13.79
N PRO A 357 13.90 -11.76 14.11
CA PRO A 357 14.49 -10.49 13.70
C PRO A 357 14.77 -10.56 12.18
N GLN A 358 13.69 -10.60 11.39
CA GLN A 358 13.70 -11.00 9.98
C GLN A 358 14.65 -10.14 9.14
N ASN A 359 14.56 -8.81 9.23
CA ASN A 359 15.45 -7.92 8.47
C ASN A 359 16.93 -8.10 8.85
N ASP A 360 17.23 -8.31 10.13
CA ASP A 360 18.60 -8.51 10.63
C ASP A 360 19.19 -9.84 10.13
N LEU A 361 18.38 -10.92 10.16
CA LEU A 361 18.76 -12.22 9.61
C LEU A 361 18.95 -12.15 8.10
N LEU A 362 18.05 -11.49 7.36
CA LEU A 362 18.20 -11.30 5.93
C LEU A 362 19.46 -10.49 5.59
N GLY A 363 19.82 -9.51 6.41
CA GLY A 363 21.05 -8.73 6.28
C GLY A 363 22.34 -9.48 6.63
N HIS A 364 22.25 -10.69 7.19
CA HIS A 364 23.42 -11.47 7.55
C HIS A 364 24.11 -12.11 6.32
N PRO A 365 25.44 -12.05 6.18
CA PRO A 365 26.16 -12.57 4.99
C PRO A 365 25.98 -14.07 4.71
N MET A 366 25.61 -14.84 5.73
CA MET A 366 25.36 -16.28 5.62
C MET A 366 23.96 -16.62 5.10
N THR A 367 23.08 -15.64 4.90
CA THR A 367 21.72 -15.89 4.41
C THR A 367 21.73 -16.20 2.92
N ARG A 368 21.16 -17.35 2.56
CA ARG A 368 21.15 -17.87 1.19
C ARG A 368 19.82 -17.66 0.49
N ALA A 369 18.71 -17.88 1.19
CA ALA A 369 17.37 -17.73 0.62
C ALA A 369 16.36 -17.30 1.67
N PHE A 370 15.27 -16.70 1.19
CA PHE A 370 14.12 -16.32 2.00
C PHE A 370 12.85 -17.01 1.51
N ILE A 371 12.27 -17.85 2.37
CA ILE A 371 10.95 -18.42 2.13
C ILE A 371 9.91 -17.46 2.71
N THR A 372 9.02 -16.96 1.86
CA THR A 372 8.10 -15.87 2.22
C THR A 372 6.72 -16.05 1.64
N HIS A 373 5.70 -15.54 2.34
CA HIS A 373 4.36 -15.34 1.77
C HIS A 373 4.26 -14.20 0.74
N ALA A 374 5.37 -13.54 0.37
CA ALA A 374 5.41 -12.41 -0.56
C ALA A 374 4.62 -11.15 -0.14
N GLY A 375 4.41 -10.96 1.17
CA GLY A 375 3.94 -9.69 1.70
C GLY A 375 4.94 -8.56 1.44
N SER A 376 4.44 -7.35 1.17
CA SER A 376 5.25 -6.20 0.73
C SER A 376 6.48 -5.92 1.62
N HIS A 377 6.38 -6.00 2.95
CA HIS A 377 7.53 -5.78 3.84
C HIS A 377 8.64 -6.82 3.63
N GLY A 378 8.31 -8.10 3.61
CA GLY A 378 9.29 -9.16 3.40
C GLY A 378 9.95 -9.08 2.03
N ILE A 379 9.21 -8.67 0.99
CA ILE A 379 9.79 -8.44 -0.33
C ILE A 379 10.85 -7.33 -0.27
N TYR A 380 10.53 -6.19 0.32
CA TYR A 380 11.50 -5.10 0.46
C TYR A 380 12.71 -5.50 1.30
N GLU A 381 12.54 -6.21 2.41
CA GLU A 381 13.66 -6.69 3.22
C GLU A 381 14.57 -7.62 2.42
N GLY A 382 14.02 -8.53 1.61
CA GLY A 382 14.85 -9.38 0.74
C GLY A 382 15.51 -8.62 -0.42
N ILE A 383 14.84 -7.63 -1.04
CA ILE A 383 15.47 -6.73 -2.04
C ILE A 383 16.62 -5.96 -1.39
N CYS A 384 16.37 -5.32 -0.25
CA CYS A 384 17.35 -4.53 0.47
C CYS A 384 18.55 -5.35 0.93
N ASN A 385 18.38 -6.63 1.22
CA ASN A 385 19.48 -7.49 1.64
C ASN A 385 20.05 -8.36 0.50
N GLY A 386 19.49 -8.26 -0.72
CA GLY A 386 19.95 -9.02 -1.87
C GLY A 386 19.74 -10.53 -1.70
N VAL A 387 18.66 -10.96 -1.03
CA VAL A 387 18.37 -12.36 -0.73
C VAL A 387 17.29 -12.88 -1.68
N PRO A 388 17.59 -13.90 -2.53
CA PRO A 388 16.61 -14.46 -3.44
C PRO A 388 15.52 -15.25 -2.70
N MET A 389 14.34 -15.36 -3.31
CA MET A 389 13.14 -15.77 -2.58
C MET A 389 12.45 -17.01 -3.14
N VAL A 390 11.92 -17.86 -2.26
CA VAL A 390 10.85 -18.80 -2.60
C VAL A 390 9.56 -18.24 -2.02
N MET A 391 8.58 -17.99 -2.88
CA MET A 391 7.37 -17.23 -2.55
C MET A 391 6.15 -18.14 -2.53
N MET A 392 5.41 -18.14 -1.42
CA MET A 392 4.18 -18.92 -1.21
C MET A 392 3.02 -17.99 -0.88
N PRO A 393 2.52 -17.21 -1.86
CA PRO A 393 1.50 -16.21 -1.61
C PRO A 393 0.18 -16.85 -1.16
N LEU A 394 -0.48 -16.22 -0.18
CA LEU A 394 -1.67 -16.74 0.49
C LEU A 394 -2.92 -15.90 0.17
N PHE A 395 -2.83 -14.57 0.26
CA PHE A 395 -3.96 -13.66 0.08
C PHE A 395 -3.53 -12.22 -0.21
N GLY A 396 -4.49 -11.33 -0.48
CA GLY A 396 -4.25 -9.90 -0.64
C GLY A 396 -3.35 -9.59 -1.85
N ASP A 397 -2.37 -8.70 -1.65
CA ASP A 397 -1.40 -8.27 -2.67
C ASP A 397 -0.31 -9.31 -2.98
N GLN A 398 -0.22 -10.37 -2.18
CA GLN A 398 0.90 -11.31 -2.21
C GLN A 398 1.09 -11.99 -3.57
N MET A 399 0.01 -12.39 -4.24
CA MET A 399 0.09 -13.04 -5.54
C MET A 399 0.64 -12.11 -6.62
N ASP A 400 0.26 -10.82 -6.58
CA ASP A 400 0.77 -9.84 -7.53
C ASP A 400 2.22 -9.46 -7.20
N ASN A 401 2.59 -9.39 -5.92
CA ASN A 401 3.97 -9.16 -5.49
C ASN A 401 4.88 -10.32 -5.94
N ALA A 402 4.45 -11.56 -5.73
CA ALA A 402 5.18 -12.74 -6.18
C ALA A 402 5.38 -12.72 -7.70
N LYS A 403 4.33 -12.35 -8.46
CA LYS A 403 4.44 -12.24 -9.92
C LYS A 403 5.49 -11.20 -10.36
N ARG A 404 5.58 -10.06 -9.66
CA ARG A 404 6.59 -9.03 -9.97
C ARG A 404 8.01 -9.55 -9.75
N MET A 405 8.25 -10.21 -8.62
CA MET A 405 9.56 -10.77 -8.29
C MET A 405 9.97 -11.93 -9.20
N GLU A 406 9.02 -12.78 -9.57
CA GLU A 406 9.22 -13.84 -10.57
C GLU A 406 9.56 -13.25 -11.94
N THR A 407 8.83 -12.23 -12.39
CA THR A 407 9.08 -11.55 -13.69
C THR A 407 10.48 -10.90 -13.72
N LYS A 408 10.98 -10.47 -12.56
CA LYS A 408 12.33 -9.90 -12.40
C LYS A 408 13.41 -10.98 -12.18
N GLY A 409 13.05 -12.27 -12.22
CA GLY A 409 13.97 -13.38 -12.04
C GLY A 409 14.64 -13.43 -10.66
N ALA A 410 13.99 -12.87 -9.63
CA ALA A 410 14.55 -12.74 -8.28
C ALA A 410 13.94 -13.73 -7.26
N GLY A 411 13.08 -14.63 -7.73
CA GLY A 411 12.52 -15.71 -6.92
C GLY A 411 11.62 -16.65 -7.70
N VAL A 412 11.22 -17.74 -7.04
CA VAL A 412 10.32 -18.77 -7.55
C VAL A 412 9.00 -18.70 -6.78
N THR A 413 7.87 -18.73 -7.49
CA THR A 413 6.54 -18.77 -6.87
C THR A 413 6.02 -20.19 -6.80
N LEU A 414 5.55 -20.62 -5.62
CA LEU A 414 4.89 -21.91 -5.40
C LEU A 414 3.45 -21.69 -4.94
N ASN A 415 2.53 -22.46 -5.51
CA ASN A 415 1.16 -22.51 -5.02
C ASN A 415 1.11 -23.38 -3.77
N VAL A 416 0.91 -22.76 -2.60
CA VAL A 416 0.93 -23.44 -1.31
C VAL A 416 -0.08 -24.59 -1.20
N LEU A 417 -1.17 -24.53 -1.98
CA LEU A 417 -2.20 -25.55 -1.98
C LEU A 417 -1.74 -26.82 -2.72
N GLU A 418 -1.06 -26.62 -3.84
CA GLU A 418 -0.70 -27.67 -4.81
C GLU A 418 0.71 -28.22 -4.60
N MET A 419 1.62 -27.41 -4.07
CA MET A 419 3.03 -27.78 -3.93
C MET A 419 3.22 -29.06 -3.10
N THR A 420 4.18 -29.85 -3.55
CA THR A 420 4.74 -31.00 -2.84
C THR A 420 6.01 -30.61 -2.07
N SER A 421 6.51 -31.54 -1.24
CA SER A 421 7.82 -31.39 -0.59
C SER A 421 8.95 -31.25 -1.63
N GLU A 422 8.87 -32.00 -2.73
CA GLU A 422 9.87 -31.98 -3.81
C GLU A 422 9.86 -30.64 -4.56
N ASP A 423 8.68 -30.04 -4.78
CA ASP A 423 8.60 -28.70 -5.41
C ASP A 423 9.30 -27.63 -4.57
N LEU A 424 9.12 -27.66 -3.24
CA LEU A 424 9.77 -26.71 -2.33
C LEU A 424 11.28 -26.95 -2.25
N GLU A 425 11.72 -28.20 -2.18
CA GLU A 425 13.13 -28.57 -2.22
C GLU A 425 13.80 -28.08 -3.52
N ASN A 426 13.17 -28.34 -4.66
CA ASN A 426 13.69 -27.94 -5.97
C ASN A 426 13.73 -26.41 -6.12
N ALA A 427 12.69 -25.71 -5.67
CA ALA A 427 12.69 -24.25 -5.66
C ALA A 427 13.81 -23.66 -4.79
N LEU A 428 14.06 -24.24 -3.61
CA LEU A 428 15.16 -23.83 -2.74
C LEU A 428 16.51 -24.08 -3.37
N LYS A 429 16.74 -25.27 -3.93
CA LYS A 429 17.97 -25.59 -4.66
C LYS A 429 18.18 -24.65 -5.85
N ALA A 430 17.11 -24.30 -6.57
CA ALA A 430 17.19 -23.36 -7.68
C ALA A 430 17.64 -21.97 -7.22
N VAL A 431 16.95 -21.35 -6.26
CA VAL A 431 17.28 -19.97 -5.83
C VAL A 431 18.62 -19.87 -5.09
N ILE A 432 19.11 -20.96 -4.50
CA ILE A 432 20.40 -21.01 -3.80
C ILE A 432 21.55 -21.25 -4.78
N ASN A 433 21.40 -22.15 -5.76
CA ASN A 433 22.51 -22.62 -6.58
C ASN A 433 22.58 -21.97 -7.97
N ASP A 434 21.45 -21.57 -8.55
CA ASP A 434 21.44 -20.85 -9.82
C ASP A 434 21.78 -19.37 -9.58
N LYS A 435 22.94 -18.96 -10.11
CA LYS A 435 23.50 -17.62 -9.91
C LYS A 435 22.59 -16.51 -10.43
N SER A 436 21.75 -16.79 -11.43
CA SER A 436 20.88 -15.77 -12.03
C SER A 436 19.93 -15.16 -10.99
N TYR A 437 19.38 -15.94 -10.06
CA TYR A 437 18.52 -15.41 -8.99
C TYR A 437 19.28 -14.45 -8.07
N LYS A 438 20.52 -14.81 -7.69
CA LYS A 438 21.37 -13.97 -6.84
C LYS A 438 21.81 -12.72 -7.58
N GLU A 439 22.19 -12.81 -8.84
CA GLU A 439 22.58 -11.68 -9.68
C GLU A 439 21.41 -10.70 -9.86
N ASN A 440 20.22 -11.21 -10.17
CA ASN A 440 19.01 -10.40 -10.34
C ASN A 440 18.61 -9.69 -9.04
N ILE A 441 18.54 -10.39 -7.91
CA ILE A 441 18.17 -9.74 -6.64
C ILE A 441 19.25 -8.74 -6.17
N MET A 442 20.54 -9.00 -6.44
CA MET A 442 21.61 -8.03 -6.14
C MET A 442 21.51 -6.80 -7.04
N HIS A 443 21.16 -6.98 -8.31
CA HIS A 443 20.88 -5.87 -9.22
C HIS A 443 19.69 -5.03 -8.71
N LEU A 444 18.57 -5.66 -8.34
CA LEU A 444 17.44 -4.96 -7.73
C LEU A 444 17.84 -4.25 -6.42
N SER A 445 18.66 -4.88 -5.58
CA SER A 445 19.18 -4.27 -4.36
C SER A 445 19.99 -3.01 -4.64
N SER A 446 20.84 -3.06 -5.67
CA SER A 446 21.67 -1.90 -6.07
C SER A 446 20.80 -0.75 -6.54
N LEU A 447 19.80 -1.00 -7.39
CA LEU A 447 18.86 0.01 -7.86
C LEU A 447 18.01 0.59 -6.72
N HIS A 448 17.56 -0.25 -5.80
CA HIS A 448 16.71 0.18 -4.68
C HIS A 448 17.44 1.11 -3.71
N LYS A 449 18.73 0.84 -3.48
CA LYS A 449 19.58 1.61 -2.57
C LYS A 449 20.22 2.83 -3.21
N ASP A 450 20.27 2.89 -4.53
CA ASP A 450 20.82 4.04 -5.26
C ASP A 450 19.79 5.18 -5.31
N ARG A 451 19.71 5.91 -4.19
CA ARG A 451 18.75 6.99 -3.97
C ARG A 451 19.38 8.13 -3.18
N PRO A 452 18.91 9.38 -3.39
CA PRO A 452 19.47 10.54 -2.71
C PRO A 452 19.05 10.64 -1.23
N VAL A 453 17.89 10.08 -0.86
CA VAL A 453 17.32 10.18 0.49
C VAL A 453 16.76 8.82 0.88
N GLU A 454 17.02 8.38 2.10
CA GLU A 454 16.45 7.13 2.60
C GLU A 454 14.93 7.25 2.81
N PRO A 455 14.14 6.17 2.64
CA PRO A 455 12.68 6.27 2.61
C PRO A 455 12.06 6.70 3.94
N LEU A 456 12.70 6.33 5.06
CA LEU A 456 12.26 6.75 6.40
C LEU A 456 12.44 8.26 6.59
N ASP A 457 13.62 8.79 6.25
CA ASP A 457 13.89 10.23 6.27
C ASP A 457 12.96 11.00 5.33
N LEU A 458 12.71 10.46 4.13
CA LEU A 458 11.80 11.05 3.15
C LEU A 458 10.36 11.09 3.68
N ALA A 459 9.89 10.02 4.31
CA ALA A 459 8.57 9.97 4.94
C ALA A 459 8.43 11.06 6.01
N VAL A 460 9.40 11.15 6.91
CA VAL A 460 9.42 12.15 8.00
C VAL A 460 9.49 13.57 7.44
N PHE A 461 10.35 13.81 6.44
CA PHE A 461 10.43 15.11 5.77
C PHE A 461 9.07 15.58 5.24
N TRP A 462 8.30 14.70 4.61
CA TRP A 462 6.99 15.06 4.07
C TRP A 462 5.91 15.25 5.13
N VAL A 463 5.99 14.53 6.25
CA VAL A 463 5.14 14.80 7.42
C VAL A 463 5.43 16.20 7.96
N GLU A 464 6.70 16.52 8.21
CA GLU A 464 7.10 17.84 8.66
C GLU A 464 6.77 18.94 7.63
N PHE A 465 6.87 18.64 6.33
CA PHE A 465 6.51 19.57 5.27
C PHE A 465 5.06 19.98 5.38
N VAL A 466 4.15 19.01 5.53
CA VAL A 466 2.72 19.27 5.69
C VAL A 466 2.44 20.05 6.98
N MET A 467 3.16 19.75 8.06
CA MET A 467 3.04 20.49 9.33
C MET A 467 3.46 21.97 9.18
N ARG A 468 4.62 22.22 8.57
CA ARG A 468 5.18 23.57 8.36
C ARG A 468 4.29 24.43 7.47
N HIS A 469 3.66 23.83 6.46
CA HIS A 469 2.90 24.56 5.43
C HIS A 469 1.39 24.46 5.62
N LYS A 470 0.92 23.83 6.69
CA LYS A 470 -0.50 23.59 7.00
C LYS A 470 -1.25 22.96 5.81
N GLY A 471 -0.61 21.96 5.18
CA GLY A 471 -1.09 21.27 3.98
C GLY A 471 -0.16 21.43 2.77
N ALA A 472 -0.64 21.00 1.60
CA ALA A 472 0.12 21.08 0.35
C ALA A 472 -0.76 21.38 -0.90
N PRO A 473 -1.58 22.46 -0.90
CA PRO A 473 -2.53 22.73 -1.99
C PRO A 473 -1.85 22.94 -3.35
N HIS A 474 -0.61 23.43 -3.38
CA HIS A 474 0.17 23.63 -4.62
C HIS A 474 0.60 22.32 -5.30
N LEU A 475 0.52 21.18 -4.61
CA LEU A 475 0.78 19.85 -5.17
C LEU A 475 -0.50 19.15 -5.67
N ARG A 476 -1.67 19.76 -5.42
CA ARG A 476 -2.99 19.23 -5.81
C ARG A 476 -3.26 19.55 -7.29
N PRO A 477 -3.57 18.56 -8.14
CA PRO A 477 -3.90 18.83 -9.54
C PRO A 477 -5.27 19.50 -9.69
N ALA A 478 -5.43 20.36 -10.70
CA ALA A 478 -6.71 20.98 -11.05
C ALA A 478 -7.81 19.96 -11.43
N ALA A 479 -7.43 18.71 -11.70
CA ALA A 479 -8.35 17.61 -11.97
C ALA A 479 -9.41 17.40 -10.86
N HIS A 480 -9.12 17.82 -9.62
CA HIS A 480 -10.10 17.80 -8.54
C HIS A 480 -11.28 18.77 -8.73
N ASP A 481 -11.11 19.81 -9.53
CA ASP A 481 -12.08 20.88 -9.73
C ASP A 481 -12.79 20.77 -11.10
N LEU A 482 -12.40 19.80 -11.92
CA LEU A 482 -12.99 19.54 -13.23
C LEU A 482 -14.16 18.57 -13.15
N THR A 483 -15.18 18.80 -13.97
CA THR A 483 -16.21 17.78 -14.23
C THR A 483 -15.61 16.62 -15.03
N TRP A 484 -16.23 15.43 -14.95
CA TRP A 484 -15.73 14.22 -15.62
C TRP A 484 -15.54 14.40 -17.14
N TYR A 485 -16.41 15.17 -17.80
CA TYR A 485 -16.32 15.43 -19.24
C TYR A 485 -15.25 16.46 -19.59
N GLN A 486 -14.98 17.45 -18.72
CA GLN A 486 -13.85 18.37 -18.88
C GLN A 486 -12.52 17.66 -18.68
N TYR A 487 -12.42 16.79 -17.66
CA TYR A 487 -11.23 15.99 -17.39
C TYR A 487 -10.84 15.13 -18.61
N HIS A 488 -11.82 14.56 -19.31
CA HIS A 488 -11.61 13.78 -20.53
C HIS A 488 -11.68 14.61 -21.82
N SER A 489 -11.76 15.94 -21.73
CA SER A 489 -11.85 16.87 -22.87
C SER A 489 -12.99 16.55 -23.85
N LEU A 490 -14.08 15.94 -23.38
CA LEU A 490 -15.21 15.53 -24.21
C LEU A 490 -16.02 16.72 -24.71
N ASP A 491 -16.03 17.82 -23.97
CA ASP A 491 -16.56 19.12 -24.37
C ASP A 491 -15.79 19.69 -25.57
N VAL A 492 -14.46 19.68 -25.52
CA VAL A 492 -13.58 20.12 -26.61
C VAL A 492 -13.71 19.21 -27.83
N ILE A 493 -13.67 17.88 -27.64
CA ILE A 493 -13.86 16.91 -28.71
C ILE A 493 -15.23 17.09 -29.36
N GLY A 494 -16.28 17.25 -28.56
CA GLY A 494 -17.63 17.51 -29.04
C GLY A 494 -17.73 18.80 -29.87
N PHE A 495 -17.10 19.89 -29.41
CA PHE A 495 -17.04 21.16 -30.13
C PHE A 495 -16.31 21.03 -31.49
N LEU A 496 -15.15 20.38 -31.52
CA LEU A 496 -14.39 20.16 -32.75
C LEU A 496 -15.14 19.26 -33.74
N LEU A 497 -15.80 18.20 -33.26
CA LEU A 497 -16.64 17.34 -34.09
C LEU A 497 -17.81 18.12 -34.69
N ALA A 498 -18.46 19.01 -33.93
CA ALA A 498 -19.54 19.85 -34.43
C ALA A 498 -19.09 20.76 -35.59
N ILE A 499 -17.88 21.35 -35.48
CA ILE A 499 -17.28 22.15 -36.56
C ILE A 499 -17.07 21.30 -37.82
N VAL A 500 -16.42 20.13 -37.69
CA VAL A 500 -16.14 19.24 -38.83
C VAL A 500 -17.44 18.80 -39.51
N LEU A 501 -18.45 18.40 -38.72
CA LEU A 501 -19.75 17.98 -39.25
C LEU A 501 -20.48 19.13 -39.95
N THR A 502 -20.40 20.34 -39.42
CA THR A 502 -21.01 21.52 -40.05
C THR A 502 -20.32 21.87 -41.37
N VAL A 503 -18.99 21.86 -41.42
CA VAL A 503 -18.24 22.10 -42.67
C VAL A 503 -18.56 21.01 -43.71
N ALA A 504 -18.54 19.73 -43.31
CA ALA A 504 -18.88 18.62 -44.19
C ALA A 504 -20.33 18.72 -44.70
N PHE A 505 -21.28 19.11 -43.84
CA PHE A 505 -22.67 19.33 -44.23
C PHE A 505 -22.82 20.49 -45.22
N ILE A 506 -22.15 21.63 -44.99
CA ILE A 506 -22.14 22.77 -45.91
C ILE A 506 -21.54 22.34 -47.25
N ALA A 507 -20.38 21.69 -47.25
CA ALA A 507 -19.73 21.19 -48.46
C ALA A 507 -20.64 20.22 -49.22
N PHE A 508 -21.28 19.27 -48.53
CA PHE A 508 -22.27 18.35 -49.12
C PHE A 508 -23.44 19.11 -49.75
N LYS A 509 -24.02 20.10 -49.05
CA LYS A 509 -25.12 20.92 -49.59
C LYS A 509 -24.68 21.73 -50.81
N CYS A 510 -23.49 22.33 -50.79
CA CYS A 510 -22.91 23.03 -51.93
C CYS A 510 -22.68 22.09 -53.12
N CYS A 511 -22.11 20.91 -52.91
CA CYS A 511 -21.91 19.89 -53.94
C CYS A 511 -23.24 19.35 -54.48
N ALA A 512 -24.22 19.06 -53.62
CA ALA A 512 -25.55 18.60 -54.02
C ALA A 512 -26.32 19.68 -54.79
N TYR A 513 -26.19 20.95 -54.39
CA TYR A 513 -26.74 22.09 -55.12
C TYR A 513 -26.05 22.26 -56.48
N GLY A 514 -24.72 22.21 -56.53
CA GLY A 514 -23.93 22.23 -57.77
C GLY A 514 -24.31 21.09 -58.71
N TYR A 515 -24.44 19.86 -58.20
CA TYR A 515 -24.89 18.71 -58.96
C TYR A 515 -26.32 18.89 -59.50
N ARG A 516 -27.27 19.35 -58.68
CA ARG A 516 -28.63 19.67 -59.14
C ARG A 516 -28.65 20.75 -60.22
N LYS A 517 -27.75 21.73 -60.15
CA LYS A 517 -27.67 22.82 -61.14
C LYS A 517 -26.98 22.40 -62.43
N CYS A 518 -25.95 21.56 -62.37
CA CYS A 518 -25.18 21.08 -63.53
C CYS A 518 -25.81 19.85 -64.22
N PHE A 519 -26.47 18.97 -63.46
CA PHE A 519 -26.98 17.68 -63.96
C PHE A 519 -28.49 17.46 -63.72
N GLY A 520 -29.17 18.36 -63.01
CA GLY A 520 -30.63 18.33 -62.85
C GLY A 520 -31.34 18.79 -64.13
N LYS A 521 -31.87 17.84 -64.91
CA LYS A 521 -32.67 18.13 -66.11
C LYS A 521 -33.87 19.03 -65.75
N LYS A 522 -33.98 20.22 -66.36
CA LYS A 522 -35.26 20.94 -66.48
C LYS A 522 -36.21 20.07 -67.30
N GLY A 523 -37.17 19.40 -66.65
CA GLY A 523 -38.27 18.77 -67.35
C GLY A 523 -39.02 19.81 -68.19
N ARG A 524 -39.00 19.67 -69.52
CA ARG A 524 -39.85 20.45 -70.45
C ARG A 524 -41.31 20.23 -70.05
N VAL A 525 -41.97 21.25 -69.50
CA VAL A 525 -43.42 21.26 -69.34
C VAL A 525 -44.04 21.27 -70.73
N LYS A 526 -44.71 20.18 -71.14
CA LYS A 526 -45.53 20.15 -72.36
C LYS A 526 -46.74 21.07 -72.14
N LYS A 527 -46.87 22.11 -72.97
CA LYS A 527 -48.10 22.92 -73.08
C LYS A 527 -49.27 22.00 -73.48
N ALA A 528 -50.32 21.97 -72.67
CA ALA A 528 -51.56 21.28 -73.00
C ALA A 528 -52.29 22.04 -74.13
N HIS A 529 -52.56 21.36 -75.24
CA HIS A 529 -53.39 21.86 -76.34
C HIS A 529 -54.85 21.76 -75.90
N LYS A 530 -55.56 22.89 -75.79
CA LYS A 530 -57.03 22.90 -75.66
C LYS A 530 -57.63 22.39 -76.98
N SER A 531 -58.40 21.30 -76.91
CA SER A 531 -59.36 20.92 -77.94
C SER A 531 -60.67 21.66 -77.69
N LYS A 532 -61.18 22.35 -78.71
CA LYS A 532 -62.49 23.02 -78.71
C LYS A 532 -63.54 22.01 -79.17
N THR A 533 -64.57 21.81 -78.36
CA THR A 533 -65.84 21.21 -78.77
C THR A 533 -66.73 22.30 -79.37
N HIS A 534 -67.34 22.04 -80.52
CA HIS A 534 -68.49 22.76 -81.05
C HIS A 534 -69.53 21.73 -81.46
#